data_AF-A0A964UZA4-F1
#
_entry.id   AF-A0A964UZA4-F1
#
_cell.length_a   1.000
_cell.length_b   1.000
_cell.length_c   1.000
_cell.angle_alpha   90.00
_cell.angle_beta   90.00
_cell.angle_gamma   90.00
#
_symmetry.space_group_name_H-M   'P 1'
#
loop_
_entity.id
_entity.type
_entity.pdbx_description
1 polymer ?
#
loop_
_entity_poly.entity_id
_entity_poly.type
_entity_poly.pdbx_seq_one_letter_code
_entity_poly.pdbx_strand_id
1 'polypeptide(L)'
;MPKSFADYLIAYAAEKVAAANEISIWQGSASTSGQFDGLYSTALVDPLLPPAQLVPSVAISASNVIAQMQLVYDAIPANLYGKPDLKIYVSQNVAKAYVAALGGFGLLANSEANAGTNNLGTQWYANGSLTFNGLPVFMANGLPADSMMATTVSNLYFGCSLLSDTQEVRVIDTSSTLGDDNVRIVMRMAAGAQYGVIEDI
;
A
#
# COMPACT_ATOMS: atom_id res chain seq x y z
N MET A 1 27.11 -0.92 10.68
CA MET A 1 27.06 0.29 11.53
C MET A 1 27.56 1.47 10.70
N PRO A 2 26.82 2.59 10.62
CA PRO A 2 27.26 3.77 9.86
C PRO A 2 28.61 4.28 10.37
N LYS A 3 29.48 4.77 9.48
CA LYS A 3 30.85 5.22 9.83
C LYS A 3 30.88 6.63 10.43
N SER A 4 29.79 7.40 10.30
CA SER A 4 29.64 8.74 10.87
C SER A 4 28.19 9.03 11.29
N PHE A 5 27.99 10.02 12.16
CA PHE A 5 26.65 10.52 12.54
C PHE A 5 25.88 11.08 11.34
N ALA A 6 26.57 11.71 10.38
CA ALA A 6 25.97 12.20 9.14
C ALA A 6 25.39 11.07 8.28
N ASP A 7 26.11 9.94 8.15
CA ASP A 7 25.61 8.76 7.41
C ASP A 7 24.36 8.17 8.06
N TYR A 8 24.31 8.14 9.40
CA TYR A 8 23.12 7.71 10.14
C TYR A 8 21.93 8.63 9.87
N LEU A 9 22.14 9.94 9.91
CA LEU A 9 21.09 10.94 9.69
C LEU A 9 20.53 10.89 8.25
N ILE A 10 21.40 10.66 7.26
CA ILE A 10 21.00 10.45 5.86
C ILE A 10 20.17 9.16 5.72
N ALA A 11 20.63 8.05 6.30
CA ALA A 11 19.91 6.77 6.24
C ALA A 11 18.53 6.87 6.89
N TYR A 12 18.44 7.53 8.05
CA TYR A 12 17.17 7.77 8.73
C TYR A 12 16.23 8.66 7.91
N ALA A 13 16.74 9.74 7.32
CA ALA A 13 15.94 10.60 6.45
C ALA A 13 15.44 9.85 5.20
N ALA A 14 16.29 9.03 4.57
CA ALA A 14 15.92 8.21 3.43
C ALA A 14 14.83 7.19 3.78
N GLU A 15 14.89 6.56 4.96
CA GLU A 15 13.85 5.64 5.44
C GLU A 15 12.50 6.37 5.60
N LYS A 16 12.51 7.58 6.18
CA LYS A 16 11.28 8.38 6.34
C LYS A 16 10.72 8.85 5.00
N VAL A 17 11.57 9.25 4.05
CA VAL A 17 11.14 9.62 2.70
C VAL A 17 10.59 8.41 1.95
N ALA A 18 11.20 7.24 2.07
CA ALA A 18 10.67 6.01 1.48
C ALA A 18 9.28 5.67 2.03
N ALA A 19 9.08 5.79 3.34
CA ALA A 19 7.76 5.59 3.96
C ALA A 19 6.73 6.65 3.49
N ALA A 20 7.12 7.91 3.38
CA ALA A 20 6.26 8.98 2.88
C ALA A 20 5.91 8.79 1.39
N ASN A 21 6.84 8.29 0.58
CA ASN A 21 6.60 7.94 -0.81
C ASN A 21 5.60 6.80 -0.93
N GLU A 22 5.72 5.74 -0.11
CA GLU A 22 4.75 4.64 -0.10
C GLU A 22 3.33 5.14 0.23
N ILE A 23 3.18 6.04 1.21
CA ILE A 23 1.89 6.68 1.49
C ILE A 23 1.41 7.49 0.29
N SER A 24 2.31 8.25 -0.35
CA SER A 24 1.97 9.10 -1.50
C SER A 24 1.54 8.29 -2.73
N ILE A 25 2.14 7.11 -2.96
CA ILE A 25 1.76 6.18 -4.05
C ILE A 25 0.28 5.83 -3.99
N TRP A 26 -0.27 5.63 -2.80
CA TRP A 26 -1.64 5.15 -2.66
C TRP A 26 -2.64 6.28 -2.40
N GLN A 27 -2.35 7.16 -1.46
CA GLN A 27 -3.31 8.16 -0.95
C GLN A 27 -2.77 9.60 -0.95
N GLY A 28 -1.68 9.86 -1.67
CA GLY A 28 -1.11 11.20 -1.78
C GLY A 28 -2.02 12.17 -2.52
N SER A 29 -1.72 13.46 -2.35
CA SER A 29 -2.36 14.56 -3.07
C SER A 29 -1.30 15.57 -3.53
N ALA A 30 -1.27 15.90 -4.82
CA ALA A 30 -0.34 16.90 -5.37
C ALA A 30 -0.59 18.32 -4.83
N SER A 31 -1.72 18.57 -4.17
CA SER A 31 -1.97 19.81 -3.43
C SER A 31 -1.22 19.91 -2.10
N THR A 32 -0.68 18.79 -1.60
CA THR A 32 0.12 18.73 -0.37
C THR A 32 1.59 18.79 -0.72
N SER A 33 2.31 19.77 -0.15
CA SER A 33 3.75 19.92 -0.39
C SER A 33 4.51 18.65 -0.01
N GLY A 34 5.34 18.15 -0.92
CA GLY A 34 6.12 16.92 -0.73
C GLY A 34 5.38 15.62 -1.06
N GLN A 35 4.19 15.69 -1.65
CA GLN A 35 3.42 14.54 -2.13
C GLN A 35 3.11 14.66 -3.63
N PHE A 36 2.62 13.57 -4.19
CA PHE A 36 2.06 13.47 -5.54
C PHE A 36 0.70 12.77 -5.46
N ASP A 37 -0.09 12.81 -6.52
CA ASP A 37 -1.42 12.19 -6.54
C ASP A 37 -1.31 10.67 -6.40
N GLY A 38 -2.08 10.11 -5.46
CA GLY A 38 -2.11 8.69 -5.15
C GLY A 38 -3.05 7.90 -6.07
N LEU A 39 -2.69 6.64 -6.34
CA LEU A 39 -3.44 5.73 -7.20
C LEU A 39 -4.87 5.48 -6.70
N TYR A 40 -5.02 5.22 -5.40
CA TYR A 40 -6.32 4.91 -4.81
C TYR A 40 -7.19 6.17 -4.67
N SER A 41 -6.60 7.28 -4.22
CA SER A 41 -7.33 8.55 -4.08
C SER A 41 -7.85 9.07 -5.41
N THR A 42 -7.06 8.98 -6.49
CA THR A 42 -7.47 9.39 -7.83
C THR A 42 -8.49 8.43 -8.45
N ALA A 43 -8.29 7.11 -8.35
CA ALA A 43 -9.22 6.13 -8.91
C ALA A 43 -10.63 6.23 -8.27
N LEU A 44 -10.71 6.46 -6.96
CA LEU A 44 -12.00 6.59 -6.25
C LEU A 44 -12.88 7.75 -6.73
N VAL A 45 -12.27 8.81 -7.26
CA VAL A 45 -12.97 10.02 -7.71
C VAL A 45 -12.99 10.16 -9.23
N ASP A 46 -12.46 9.18 -9.95
CA ASP A 46 -12.45 9.20 -11.41
C ASP A 46 -13.89 9.06 -11.94
N PRO A 47 -14.39 10.03 -12.73
CA PRO A 47 -15.75 9.98 -13.25
C PRO A 47 -15.99 8.84 -14.26
N LEU A 48 -14.92 8.22 -14.76
CA LEU A 48 -14.99 7.09 -15.68
C LEU A 48 -14.96 5.74 -14.96
N LEU A 49 -14.84 5.69 -13.63
CA LEU A 49 -14.95 4.45 -12.86
C LEU A 49 -16.38 3.87 -13.01
N PRO A 50 -16.53 2.66 -13.58
CA PRO A 50 -17.80 1.95 -13.63
C PRO A 50 -18.45 1.83 -12.24
N PRO A 51 -19.72 2.22 -12.04
CA PRO A 51 -20.38 2.15 -10.74
C PRO A 51 -20.44 0.76 -10.10
N ALA A 52 -20.37 -0.30 -10.93
CA ALA A 52 -20.35 -1.68 -10.45
C ALA A 52 -18.99 -2.10 -9.84
N GLN A 53 -17.90 -1.39 -10.18
CA GLN A 53 -16.56 -1.60 -9.64
C GLN A 53 -16.34 -0.85 -8.33
N LEU A 54 -17.16 0.18 -8.05
CA LEU A 54 -17.10 0.95 -6.82
C LEU A 54 -17.84 0.24 -5.67
N VAL A 55 -17.09 -0.54 -4.89
CA VAL A 55 -17.61 -1.18 -3.67
C VAL A 55 -17.69 -0.16 -2.52
N PRO A 56 -18.86 0.02 -1.87
CA PRO A 56 -18.99 0.94 -0.74
C PRO A 56 -18.07 0.59 0.43
N SER A 57 -17.35 1.58 0.95
CA SER A 57 -16.45 1.41 2.09
C SER A 57 -17.22 1.14 3.38
N VAL A 58 -16.76 0.16 4.15
CA VAL A 58 -17.23 -0.14 5.52
C VAL A 58 -16.04 -0.43 6.42
N ALA A 59 -16.20 -0.26 7.74
CA ALA A 59 -15.15 -0.63 8.69
C ALA A 59 -14.88 -2.14 8.63
N ILE A 60 -13.61 -2.54 8.51
CA ILE A 60 -13.21 -3.93 8.34
C ILE A 60 -12.79 -4.54 9.66
N SER A 61 -13.35 -5.70 9.96
CA SER A 61 -13.03 -6.52 11.11
C SER A 61 -12.85 -7.98 10.67
N ALA A 62 -12.31 -8.81 11.55
CA ALA A 62 -12.16 -10.22 11.27
C ALA A 62 -13.51 -10.97 11.11
N SER A 63 -14.65 -10.37 11.50
CA SER A 63 -15.98 -10.96 11.29
C SER A 63 -16.59 -10.66 9.92
N ASN A 64 -16.14 -9.61 9.22
CA ASN A 64 -16.72 -9.21 7.92
C ASN A 64 -15.73 -9.24 6.75
N VAL A 65 -14.42 -9.30 7.01
CA VAL A 65 -13.37 -9.17 5.99
C VAL A 65 -13.52 -10.13 4.82
N ILE A 66 -13.92 -11.39 5.05
CA ILE A 66 -14.12 -12.37 3.98
C ILE A 66 -15.27 -11.94 3.06
N ALA A 67 -16.38 -11.47 3.63
CA ALA A 67 -17.53 -11.00 2.86
C ALA A 67 -17.18 -9.72 2.07
N GLN A 68 -16.42 -8.80 2.66
CA GLN A 68 -16.01 -7.57 1.98
C GLN A 68 -14.99 -7.83 0.87
N MET A 69 -14.04 -8.74 1.08
CA MET A 69 -13.13 -9.19 0.00
C MET A 69 -13.86 -9.95 -1.10
N GLN A 70 -14.95 -10.66 -0.79
CA GLN A 70 -15.80 -11.30 -1.80
C GLN A 70 -16.50 -10.25 -2.67
N LEU A 71 -17.01 -9.16 -2.09
CA LEU A 71 -17.61 -8.07 -2.87
C LEU A 71 -16.60 -7.43 -3.83
N VAL A 72 -15.37 -7.21 -3.37
CA VAL A 72 -14.28 -6.71 -4.24
C VAL A 72 -13.96 -7.72 -5.34
N TYR A 73 -13.90 -9.02 -5.02
CA TYR A 73 -13.67 -10.08 -6.00
C TYR A 73 -14.77 -10.16 -7.06
N ASP A 74 -16.03 -10.05 -6.66
CA ASP A 74 -17.18 -10.12 -7.57
C ASP A 74 -17.28 -8.88 -8.47
N ALA A 75 -16.73 -7.75 -8.01
CA ALA A 75 -16.62 -6.52 -8.78
C ALA A 75 -15.48 -6.56 -9.82
N ILE A 76 -14.58 -7.55 -9.77
CA ILE A 76 -13.45 -7.66 -10.72
C ILE A 76 -13.98 -7.83 -12.14
N PRO A 77 -13.55 -6.98 -13.07
CA PRO A 77 -13.95 -7.06 -14.47
C PRO A 77 -13.53 -8.39 -15.13
N ALA A 78 -14.43 -8.96 -15.92
CA ALA A 78 -14.21 -10.28 -16.54
C ALA A 78 -12.99 -10.33 -17.48
N ASN A 79 -12.60 -9.19 -18.08
CA ASN A 79 -11.42 -9.05 -18.93
C ASN A 79 -10.09 -9.16 -18.15
N LEU A 80 -10.10 -8.92 -16.84
CA LEU A 80 -8.94 -9.08 -15.97
C LEU A 80 -8.79 -10.49 -15.42
N TYR A 81 -9.87 -11.26 -15.39
CA TYR A 81 -9.85 -12.61 -14.82
C TYR A 81 -8.95 -13.54 -15.65
N GLY A 82 -8.01 -14.21 -14.98
CA GLY A 82 -7.00 -15.06 -15.63
C GLY A 82 -5.73 -14.33 -16.07
N LYS A 83 -5.63 -13.00 -15.87
CA LYS A 83 -4.36 -12.28 -16.02
C LYS A 83 -3.38 -12.70 -14.91
N PRO A 84 -2.13 -13.07 -15.25
CA PRO A 84 -1.18 -13.57 -14.26
C PRO A 84 -0.68 -12.50 -13.27
N ASP A 85 -0.89 -11.22 -13.59
CA ASP A 85 -0.46 -10.06 -12.82
C ASP A 85 -1.59 -9.38 -12.05
N LEU A 86 -2.80 -9.94 -12.05
CA LEU A 86 -3.92 -9.47 -11.24
C LEU A 86 -3.66 -9.72 -9.75
N LYS A 87 -3.81 -8.66 -8.94
CA LYS A 87 -3.61 -8.69 -7.48
C LYS A 87 -4.71 -7.92 -6.77
N ILE A 88 -5.04 -8.36 -5.57
CA ILE A 88 -5.87 -7.57 -4.64
C ILE A 88 -4.93 -6.86 -3.67
N TYR A 89 -4.88 -5.55 -3.76
CA TYR A 89 -4.13 -4.67 -2.86
C TYR A 89 -5.01 -4.33 -1.67
N VAL A 90 -4.51 -4.59 -0.46
CA VAL A 90 -5.26 -4.37 0.77
C VAL A 90 -4.46 -3.55 1.77
N SER A 91 -5.15 -2.75 2.57
CA SER A 91 -4.54 -2.04 3.69
C SER A 91 -4.05 -3.00 4.78
N GLN A 92 -3.16 -2.52 5.65
CA GLN A 92 -2.59 -3.33 6.74
C GLN A 92 -3.67 -3.90 7.68
N ASN A 93 -4.71 -3.12 7.99
CA ASN A 93 -5.76 -3.57 8.89
C ASN A 93 -6.65 -4.63 8.24
N VAL A 94 -6.90 -4.55 6.94
CA VAL A 94 -7.61 -5.59 6.17
C VAL A 94 -6.79 -6.87 6.13
N ALA A 95 -5.49 -6.80 5.81
CA ALA A 95 -4.61 -7.96 5.82
C ALA A 95 -4.57 -8.63 7.20
N LYS A 96 -4.47 -7.86 8.28
CA LYS A 96 -4.52 -8.37 9.66
C LYS A 96 -5.87 -9.01 9.99
N ALA A 97 -6.97 -8.37 9.62
CA ALA A 97 -8.32 -8.91 9.82
C ALA A 97 -8.50 -10.23 9.06
N TYR A 98 -8.02 -10.31 7.82
CA TYR A 98 -8.08 -11.51 6.99
C TYR A 98 -7.27 -12.66 7.58
N VAL A 99 -6.03 -12.38 8.01
CA VAL A 99 -5.20 -13.36 8.72
C VAL A 99 -5.88 -13.89 9.97
N ALA A 100 -6.52 -13.02 10.75
CA ALA A 100 -7.28 -13.42 11.93
C ALA A 100 -8.51 -14.27 11.55
N ALA A 101 -9.26 -13.89 10.53
CA ALA A 101 -10.42 -14.64 10.05
C ALA A 101 -10.05 -16.06 9.59
N LEU A 102 -8.97 -16.20 8.83
CA LEU A 102 -8.43 -17.49 8.40
C LEU A 102 -7.78 -18.30 9.54
N GLY A 103 -7.30 -17.62 10.58
CA GLY A 103 -6.74 -18.24 11.79
C GLY A 103 -7.80 -18.70 12.80
N GLY A 104 -9.10 -18.63 12.45
CA GLY A 104 -10.20 -19.09 13.30
C GLY A 104 -10.80 -18.03 14.21
N PHE A 105 -10.82 -16.74 13.81
CA PHE A 105 -11.51 -15.70 14.56
C PHE A 105 -13.01 -16.02 14.71
N GLY A 106 -13.40 -16.48 15.90
CA GLY A 106 -14.81 -16.56 16.32
C GLY A 106 -15.30 -17.89 16.90
N LEU A 107 -14.52 -18.98 16.88
CA LEU A 107 -15.00 -20.28 17.41
C LEU A 107 -14.08 -20.82 18.52
N LEU A 108 -14.13 -20.17 19.69
CA LEU A 108 -13.61 -20.67 20.97
C LEU A 108 -14.41 -21.87 21.53
N ALA A 109 -15.17 -22.59 20.70
CA ALA A 109 -15.85 -23.82 21.10
C ALA A 109 -16.10 -24.71 19.87
N ASN A 110 -15.23 -25.69 19.65
CA ASN A 110 -15.52 -26.91 18.87
C ASN A 110 -15.67 -26.78 17.35
N SER A 111 -14.71 -26.17 16.65
CA SER A 111 -14.57 -26.47 15.22
C SER A 111 -13.13 -26.47 14.75
N GLU A 112 -12.57 -27.67 14.60
CA GLU A 112 -11.40 -28.01 13.76
C GLU A 112 -11.61 -27.66 12.25
N ALA A 113 -12.67 -26.92 11.91
CA ALA A 113 -13.09 -26.68 10.53
C ALA A 113 -12.50 -25.39 9.91
N ASN A 114 -11.81 -24.55 10.69
CA ASN A 114 -11.49 -23.18 10.24
C ASN A 114 -10.01 -22.78 10.37
N ALA A 115 -9.10 -23.74 10.49
CA ALA A 115 -7.67 -23.48 10.63
C ALA A 115 -6.92 -23.47 9.27
N GLY A 116 -7.64 -23.17 8.19
CA GLY A 116 -7.12 -23.10 6.83
C GLY A 116 -6.52 -24.42 6.33
N THR A 117 -5.79 -24.36 5.22
CA THR A 117 -4.95 -25.49 4.78
C THR A 117 -3.82 -25.66 5.81
N ASN A 118 -3.70 -26.84 6.42
CA ASN A 118 -2.69 -27.25 7.43
C ASN A 118 -3.03 -27.11 8.93
N ASN A 119 -4.25 -26.70 9.31
CA ASN A 119 -4.72 -26.68 10.71
C ASN A 119 -3.84 -25.89 11.70
N LEU A 120 -3.16 -24.83 11.24
CA LEU A 120 -2.15 -24.10 12.03
C LEU A 120 -2.72 -23.02 12.97
N GLY A 121 -4.05 -22.85 13.01
CA GLY A 121 -4.74 -21.89 13.87
C GLY A 121 -4.18 -20.47 13.69
N THR A 122 -4.05 -19.69 14.76
CA THR A 122 -3.51 -18.32 14.71
C THR A 122 -2.02 -18.22 14.35
N GLN A 123 -1.29 -19.34 14.30
CA GLN A 123 0.14 -19.40 13.95
C GLN A 123 0.39 -19.59 12.45
N TRP A 124 -0.67 -19.71 11.65
CA TRP A 124 -0.56 -20.06 10.22
C TRP A 124 0.17 -18.99 9.37
N TYR A 125 0.16 -17.73 9.81
CA TYR A 125 0.77 -16.63 9.08
C TYR A 125 2.16 -16.27 9.63
N ALA A 126 3.19 -16.93 9.09
CA ALA A 126 4.60 -16.69 9.40
C ALA A 126 5.40 -16.35 8.13
N ASN A 127 4.99 -15.30 7.40
CA ASN A 127 5.49 -14.88 6.06
C ASN A 127 5.02 -15.74 4.87
N GLY A 128 3.88 -16.43 5.00
CA GLY A 128 3.24 -17.10 3.86
C GLY A 128 2.63 -16.12 2.85
N SER A 129 2.43 -16.56 1.60
CA SER A 129 1.68 -15.79 0.60
C SER A 129 0.18 -15.83 0.94
N LEU A 130 -0.49 -14.67 0.94
CA LEU A 130 -1.93 -14.57 1.09
C LEU A 130 -2.59 -14.69 -0.29
N THR A 131 -3.64 -15.51 -0.38
CA THR A 131 -4.46 -15.65 -1.57
C THR A 131 -5.94 -15.62 -1.20
N PHE A 132 -6.77 -15.00 -2.04
CA PHE A 132 -8.22 -15.00 -1.91
C PHE A 132 -8.83 -15.52 -3.22
N ASN A 133 -9.60 -16.62 -3.15
CA ASN A 133 -10.20 -17.28 -4.33
C ASN A 133 -9.21 -17.53 -5.49
N GLY A 134 -7.94 -17.82 -5.17
CA GLY A 134 -6.87 -18.06 -6.15
C GLY A 134 -6.13 -16.80 -6.63
N LEU A 135 -6.57 -15.60 -6.24
CA LEU A 135 -5.84 -14.36 -6.53
C LEU A 135 -4.85 -14.01 -5.42
N PRO A 136 -3.62 -13.60 -5.75
CA PRO A 136 -2.65 -13.13 -4.77
C PRO A 136 -3.10 -11.81 -4.11
N VAL A 137 -3.00 -11.77 -2.78
CA VAL A 137 -3.29 -10.59 -1.96
C VAL A 137 -1.98 -9.92 -1.58
N PHE A 138 -1.86 -8.63 -1.86
CA PHE A 138 -0.70 -7.82 -1.54
C PHE A 138 -1.05 -6.78 -0.47
N MET A 139 -0.26 -6.75 0.61
CA MET A 139 -0.42 -5.73 1.65
C MET A 139 0.31 -4.45 1.21
N ALA A 140 -0.47 -3.45 0.81
CA ALA A 140 0.04 -2.12 0.50
C ALA A 140 0.01 -1.26 1.77
N ASN A 141 1.21 -0.92 2.27
CA ASN A 141 1.34 -0.24 3.55
C ASN A 141 0.87 1.23 3.50
N GLY A 142 0.88 1.82 2.30
CA GLY A 142 0.40 3.19 2.09
C GLY A 142 -1.10 3.33 1.86
N LEU A 143 -1.85 2.22 1.69
CA LEU A 143 -3.31 2.29 1.51
C LEU A 143 -4.00 2.84 2.78
N PRO A 144 -5.08 3.64 2.64
CA PRO A 144 -5.88 4.08 3.77
C PRO A 144 -6.47 2.88 4.54
N ALA A 145 -6.85 3.12 5.80
CA ALA A 145 -7.53 2.09 6.58
C ALA A 145 -8.81 1.61 5.87
N ASP A 146 -9.16 0.33 6.09
CA ASP A 146 -10.38 -0.29 5.55
C ASP A 146 -10.50 -0.31 4.02
N SER A 147 -9.39 -0.02 3.31
CA SER A 147 -9.39 0.15 1.86
C SER A 147 -8.80 -1.05 1.13
N MET A 148 -9.35 -1.32 -0.07
CA MET A 148 -8.94 -2.39 -0.97
C MET A 148 -9.03 -1.90 -2.42
N MET A 149 -8.15 -2.40 -3.28
CA MET A 149 -8.13 -2.10 -4.72
C MET A 149 -7.71 -3.34 -5.48
N ALA A 150 -8.40 -3.72 -6.56
CA ALA A 150 -8.09 -4.92 -7.34
C ALA A 150 -7.69 -4.53 -8.77
N THR A 151 -6.43 -4.71 -9.12
CA THR A 151 -5.97 -4.35 -10.48
C THR A 151 -4.75 -5.16 -10.87
N THR A 152 -4.32 -5.01 -12.11
CA THR A 152 -3.11 -5.66 -12.62
C THR A 152 -1.88 -4.81 -12.34
N VAL A 153 -0.74 -5.46 -12.05
CA VAL A 153 0.53 -4.73 -11.87
C VAL A 153 0.87 -3.90 -13.12
N SER A 154 0.56 -4.40 -14.31
CA SER A 154 0.79 -3.67 -15.56
C SER A 154 -0.09 -2.44 -15.75
N ASN A 155 -1.18 -2.30 -14.99
CA ASN A 155 -2.00 -1.11 -15.00
C ASN A 155 -1.46 0.00 -14.07
N LEU A 156 -0.49 -0.30 -13.20
CA LEU A 156 0.07 0.64 -12.23
C LEU A 156 1.42 1.18 -12.70
N TYR A 157 1.53 2.50 -12.80
CA TYR A 157 2.73 3.20 -13.25
C TYR A 157 3.28 4.08 -12.13
N PHE A 158 4.58 3.95 -11.88
CA PHE A 158 5.35 4.86 -11.03
C PHE A 158 6.44 5.51 -11.88
N GLY A 159 6.38 6.83 -12.01
CA GLY A 159 7.37 7.62 -12.70
C GLY A 159 8.31 8.29 -11.71
N CYS A 160 9.61 8.17 -11.95
CA CYS A 160 10.62 9.01 -11.32
C CYS A 160 11.39 9.77 -12.40
N SER A 161 11.79 11.00 -12.11
CA SER A 161 12.70 11.72 -13.00
C SER A 161 14.06 10.99 -13.00
N LEU A 162 14.69 10.77 -14.15
CA LEU A 162 16.03 10.14 -14.23
C LEU A 162 17.14 11.15 -14.56
N LEU A 163 16.77 12.32 -15.06
CA LEU A 163 17.67 13.40 -15.46
C LEU A 163 17.16 14.72 -14.86
N SER A 164 17.66 15.10 -13.69
CA SER A 164 17.58 16.49 -13.22
C SER A 164 18.40 16.69 -11.96
N ASP A 165 18.97 17.88 -11.80
CA ASP A 165 19.56 18.44 -10.56
C ASP A 165 18.55 18.54 -9.38
N THR A 166 17.34 17.98 -9.55
CA THR A 166 16.28 17.86 -8.54
C THR A 166 16.36 16.57 -7.72
N GLN A 167 17.42 15.76 -7.85
CA GLN A 167 17.70 14.63 -6.95
C GLN A 167 19.04 14.85 -6.24
N GLU A 168 19.00 15.61 -5.16
CA GLU A 168 20.15 15.88 -4.31
C GLU A 168 19.80 15.45 -2.89
N VAL A 169 20.75 14.78 -2.22
CA VAL A 169 20.76 14.61 -0.76
C VAL A 169 22.00 15.31 -0.23
N ARG A 170 21.81 16.35 0.58
CA ARG A 170 22.92 17.08 1.19
C ARG A 170 22.67 17.33 2.66
N VAL A 171 23.72 17.09 3.45
CA VAL A 171 23.81 17.51 4.85
C VAL A 171 24.52 18.87 4.87
N ILE A 172 23.86 19.87 5.45
CA ILE A 172 24.38 21.23 5.57
C ILE A 172 24.54 21.51 7.07
N ASP A 173 25.79 21.72 7.49
CA ASP A 173 26.10 22.22 8.83
C ASP A 173 25.97 23.75 8.81
N THR A 174 24.95 24.29 9.47
CA THR A 174 24.68 25.72 9.46
C THR A 174 25.49 26.49 10.49
N SER A 175 26.21 25.81 11.39
CA SER A 175 27.07 26.47 12.40
C SER A 175 28.11 27.39 11.79
N SER A 176 28.69 26.98 10.66
CA SER A 176 29.70 27.75 9.94
C SER A 176 29.16 28.98 9.18
N THR A 177 27.88 28.96 8.79
CA THR A 177 27.27 29.99 7.93
C THR A 177 26.33 30.93 8.68
N LEU A 178 25.58 30.40 9.64
CA LEU A 178 24.51 31.09 10.36
C LEU A 178 24.81 31.22 11.86
N GLY A 179 25.86 30.55 12.37
CA GLY A 179 26.26 30.60 13.78
C GLY A 179 25.30 29.86 14.71
N ASP A 180 24.42 29.00 14.18
CA ASP A 180 23.49 28.17 14.93
C ASP A 180 23.96 26.71 15.02
N ASP A 181 23.74 26.06 16.16
CA ASP A 181 24.12 24.65 16.38
C ASP A 181 23.13 23.68 15.72
N ASN A 182 22.87 23.87 14.42
CA ASN A 182 21.92 23.09 13.66
C ASN A 182 22.58 22.38 12.46
N VAL A 183 22.13 21.16 12.19
CA VAL A 183 22.43 20.43 10.97
C VAL A 183 21.13 20.22 10.21
N ARG A 184 21.10 20.66 8.96
CA ARG A 184 19.93 20.56 8.08
C ARG A 184 20.18 19.53 7.00
N ILE A 185 19.14 18.77 6.66
CA ILE A 185 19.16 17.84 5.53
C ILE A 185 18.22 18.37 4.45
N VAL A 186 18.71 18.40 3.22
CA VAL A 186 17.90 18.69 2.05
C VAL A 186 17.88 17.45 1.17
N MET A 187 16.68 16.94 0.90
CA MET A 187 16.43 15.91 -0.09
C MET A 187 15.43 16.45 -1.11
N ARG A 188 15.75 16.33 -2.40
CA ARG A 188 14.82 16.67 -3.49
C ARG A 188 14.50 15.42 -4.29
N MET A 189 13.25 15.29 -4.72
CA MET A 189 12.76 14.19 -5.54
C MET A 189 11.63 14.71 -6.44
N ALA A 190 11.53 14.13 -7.63
CA ALA A 190 10.38 14.28 -8.50
C ALA A 190 9.85 12.89 -8.84
N ALA A 191 8.61 12.62 -8.43
CA ALA A 191 7.94 11.35 -8.62
C ALA A 191 6.44 11.56 -8.86
N GLY A 192 5.80 10.58 -9.47
CA GLY A 192 4.35 10.54 -9.66
C GLY A 192 3.86 9.11 -9.83
N ALA A 193 2.59 8.87 -9.50
CA ALA A 193 1.93 7.59 -9.72
C ALA A 193 0.68 7.80 -10.58
N GLN A 194 0.41 6.84 -11.47
CA GLN A 194 -0.75 6.89 -12.35
C GLN A 194 -1.20 5.47 -12.71
N TYR A 195 -2.50 5.28 -12.95
CA TYR A 195 -3.03 4.06 -13.55
C TYR A 195 -3.31 4.25 -15.06
N GLY A 196 -3.26 3.16 -15.82
CA GLY A 196 -3.47 3.20 -17.27
C GLY A 196 -4.95 3.29 -17.67
N VAL A 197 -5.73 2.28 -17.29
CA VAL A 197 -7.14 2.11 -17.63
C VAL A 197 -7.94 1.99 -16.33
N ILE A 198 -8.90 2.91 -16.14
CA ILE A 198 -9.76 2.93 -14.96
C ILE A 198 -10.76 1.78 -14.92
N GLU A 199 -11.21 1.30 -16.08
CA GLU A 199 -12.12 0.15 -16.17
C GLU A 199 -11.44 -1.18 -15.77
N ASP A 200 -10.11 -1.16 -15.61
CA ASP A 200 -9.28 -2.29 -15.18
C ASP A 200 -8.93 -2.22 -13.67
N ILE A 201 -9.75 -1.54 -12.86
CA ILE A 201 -9.60 -1.32 -11.41
C ILE A 201 -10.84 -1.79 -10.64
#